data_AF-G8YFG5-F1
#
_entry.id   AF-G8YFG5-F1
#
_cell.length_a   1.000
_cell.length_b   1.000
_cell.length_c   1.000
_cell.angle_alpha   90.00
_cell.angle_beta   90.00
_cell.angle_gamma   90.00
#
_symmetry.space_group_name_H-M   'P 1'
#
loop_
_entity.id
_entity.type
_entity.pdbx_description
1 polymer ?
#
loop_
_entity_poly.entity_id
_entity_poly.type
_entity_poly.pdbx_seq_one_letter_code
_entity_poly.pdbx_strand_id
1 'polypeptide(L)'
;MSLTSESILRNEYDLAMKFFVNKNFEKSYKIIENSYNLAFKEYPSGFADDSLFIKILCLYYVEIGILINPSNNANSFLSDAEIKQLEATLRESQYLDKLCESFGDINHIPSEVLYNLFLLYSVNGDVVNINALKKKYYDTIEKINWHYKTDDIFSKKFLDYFVFHILPEAGDFEEARYIIEQNPLYSSSVGSSTEELEKIKSSLERQRKEEAERNRKLEEKQKKLESQNSRSKEQKSKHYKSLNELRKTKLIDDDNSESKEKNLQNVNTNSLVTRIKYLIHLIHNHVNENSIQSIGLMLLVLVFPLIFRRKSAQILGKLKDTIKMAVKISYV
;
A
#
# COMPACT_ATOMS: atom_id res chain seq x y z
N MET A 1 -23.89 20.20 38.15
CA MET A 1 -22.97 19.04 38.14
C MET A 1 -23.57 17.96 37.24
N SER A 2 -23.11 17.86 36.00
CA SER A 2 -23.56 16.88 35.01
C SER A 2 -22.65 15.63 35.08
N LEU A 3 -22.86 14.79 36.09
CA LEU A 3 -22.14 13.50 36.23
C LEU A 3 -22.43 12.53 35.08
N THR A 4 -23.44 12.81 34.26
CA THR A 4 -23.92 11.92 33.21
C THR A 4 -23.03 11.94 31.97
N SER A 5 -22.54 13.10 31.53
CA SER A 5 -21.81 13.18 30.24
C SER A 5 -20.42 12.56 30.29
N GLU A 6 -19.63 12.84 31.34
CA GLU A 6 -18.31 12.23 31.50
C GLU A 6 -18.41 10.70 31.64
N SER A 7 -19.41 10.20 32.38
CA SER A 7 -19.64 8.76 32.53
C SER A 7 -20.00 8.08 31.21
N ILE A 8 -20.76 8.78 30.34
CA ILE A 8 -21.10 8.30 29.00
C ILE A 8 -19.83 8.25 28.14
N LEU A 9 -19.07 9.35 28.08
CA LEU A 9 -17.80 9.42 27.33
C LEU A 9 -16.81 8.33 27.76
N ARG A 10 -16.71 8.05 29.07
CA ARG A 10 -15.83 7.01 29.59
C ARG A 10 -16.29 5.62 29.16
N ASN A 11 -17.58 5.32 29.27
CA ASN A 11 -18.14 4.05 28.83
C ASN A 11 -18.02 3.84 27.32
N GLU A 12 -18.22 4.89 26.53
CA GLU A 12 -18.03 4.87 25.08
C GLU A 12 -16.58 4.64 24.70
N TYR A 13 -15.64 5.34 25.36
CA TYR A 13 -14.21 5.12 25.17
C TYR A 13 -13.80 3.67 25.48
N ASP A 14 -14.22 3.13 26.63
CA ASP A 14 -13.87 1.76 27.02
C ASP A 14 -14.48 0.73 26.05
N LEU A 15 -15.69 0.99 25.54
CA LEU A 15 -16.35 0.15 24.55
C LEU A 15 -15.65 0.22 23.18
N ALA A 16 -15.29 1.42 22.72
CA ALA A 16 -14.51 1.63 21.50
C ALA A 16 -13.17 0.90 21.61
N MET A 17 -12.41 1.14 22.68
CA MET A 17 -11.13 0.47 22.92
C MET A 17 -11.25 -1.06 22.91
N LYS A 18 -12.31 -1.61 23.50
CA LYS A 18 -12.59 -3.05 23.44
C LYS A 18 -12.81 -3.53 22.00
N PHE A 19 -13.55 -2.79 21.17
CA PHE A 19 -13.71 -3.14 19.75
C PHE A 19 -12.41 -3.00 18.97
N PHE A 20 -11.64 -1.94 19.22
CA PHE A 20 -10.33 -1.70 18.64
C PHE A 20 -9.37 -2.87 18.88
N VAL A 21 -9.21 -3.30 20.13
CA VAL A 21 -8.33 -4.41 20.52
C VAL A 21 -8.77 -5.73 19.86
N ASN A 22 -10.09 -5.92 19.68
CA ASN A 22 -10.65 -7.07 18.96
C ASN A 22 -10.61 -6.92 17.43
N LYS A 23 -9.95 -5.87 16.91
CA LYS A 23 -9.83 -5.55 15.47
C LYS A 23 -11.17 -5.33 14.77
N ASN A 24 -12.20 -4.94 15.52
CA ASN A 24 -13.49 -4.52 14.97
C ASN A 24 -13.49 -3.00 14.76
N PHE A 25 -12.72 -2.56 13.77
CA PHE A 25 -12.49 -1.13 13.50
C PHE A 25 -13.78 -0.39 13.12
N GLU A 26 -14.73 -1.05 12.45
CA GLU A 26 -16.01 -0.41 12.10
C GLU A 26 -16.80 0.03 13.34
N LYS A 27 -16.96 -0.87 14.31
CA LYS A 27 -17.69 -0.55 15.54
C LYS A 27 -16.92 0.42 16.41
N SER A 28 -15.59 0.27 16.47
CA SER A 28 -14.72 1.17 17.21
C SER A 28 -14.85 2.60 16.68
N TYR A 29 -14.69 2.77 15.37
CA TYR A 29 -14.67 4.07 14.71
C TYR A 29 -15.96 4.84 14.91
N LYS A 30 -17.11 4.18 14.70
CA LYS A 30 -18.43 4.79 14.89
C LYS A 30 -18.66 5.30 16.31
N ILE A 31 -18.10 4.63 17.32
CA ILE A 31 -18.23 5.07 18.71
C ILE A 31 -17.25 6.22 18.97
N ILE A 32 -15.97 6.04 18.63
CA ILE A 32 -14.93 7.01 18.98
C ILE A 32 -15.07 8.32 18.20
N GLU A 33 -15.58 8.32 16.97
CA GLU A 33 -15.88 9.54 16.21
C GLU A 33 -16.95 10.40 16.91
N ASN A 34 -17.99 9.77 17.46
CA ASN A 34 -19.01 10.46 18.23
C ASN A 34 -18.42 11.01 19.53
N SER A 35 -17.66 10.20 20.28
CA SER A 35 -17.01 10.63 21.50
C SER A 35 -16.00 11.75 21.26
N TYR A 36 -15.25 11.73 20.16
CA TYR A 36 -14.33 12.78 19.73
C TYR A 36 -15.07 14.12 19.54
N ASN A 37 -16.17 14.10 18.79
CA ASN A 37 -16.96 15.30 18.52
C ASN A 37 -17.62 15.86 19.79
N LEU A 38 -18.10 14.98 20.68
CA LEU A 38 -18.68 15.39 21.95
C LEU A 38 -17.60 15.94 22.91
N ALA A 39 -16.44 15.29 22.99
CA ALA A 39 -15.39 15.71 23.92
C ALA A 39 -14.85 17.10 23.58
N PHE A 40 -14.70 17.46 22.30
CA PHE A 40 -14.33 18.84 21.91
C PHE A 40 -15.37 19.89 22.30
N LYS A 41 -16.66 19.54 22.36
CA LYS A 41 -17.72 20.47 22.79
C LYS A 41 -17.73 20.66 24.30
N GLU A 42 -17.44 19.60 25.05
CA GLU A 42 -17.51 19.60 26.51
C GLU A 42 -16.22 20.04 27.20
N TYR A 43 -15.08 19.87 26.53
CA TYR A 43 -13.76 20.22 27.08
C TYR A 43 -13.65 21.69 27.51
N PRO A 44 -14.04 22.70 26.70
CA PRO A 44 -13.94 24.11 27.11
C PRO A 44 -14.82 24.46 28.30
N SER A 45 -15.87 23.65 28.56
CA SER A 45 -16.80 23.85 29.66
C SER A 45 -16.34 23.18 30.96
N GLY A 46 -15.17 22.51 30.96
CA GLY A 46 -14.61 21.82 32.12
C GLY A 46 -15.38 20.57 32.55
N PHE A 47 -16.20 19.99 31.66
CA PHE A 47 -17.01 18.80 31.97
C PHE A 47 -16.31 17.47 31.66
N ALA A 48 -15.21 17.49 30.91
CA ALA A 48 -14.43 16.30 30.59
C ALA A 48 -13.09 16.34 31.33
N ASP A 49 -12.71 15.22 31.94
CA ASP A 49 -11.38 15.00 32.51
C ASP A 49 -10.30 15.07 31.41
N ASP A 50 -9.21 15.81 31.68
CA ASP A 50 -8.08 16.00 30.74
C ASP A 50 -7.54 14.65 30.25
N SER A 51 -7.45 13.65 31.15
CA SER A 51 -6.94 12.32 30.80
C SER A 51 -7.87 11.58 29.84
N LEU A 52 -9.18 11.66 30.05
CA LEU A 52 -10.16 11.04 29.16
C LEU A 52 -10.18 11.72 27.80
N PHE A 53 -10.09 13.06 27.76
CA PHE A 53 -10.03 13.81 26.51
C PHE A 53 -8.83 13.38 25.67
N ILE A 54 -7.62 13.37 26.26
CA ILE A 54 -6.38 12.93 25.59
C ILE A 54 -6.53 11.52 25.01
N LYS A 55 -7.07 10.58 25.80
CA LYS A 55 -7.28 9.19 25.36
C LYS A 55 -8.21 9.08 24.15
N ILE A 56 -9.30 9.84 24.15
CA ILE A 56 -10.24 9.87 23.04
C ILE A 56 -9.55 10.39 21.77
N LEU A 57 -8.78 11.49 21.88
CA LEU A 57 -8.03 12.05 20.75
C LEU A 57 -7.02 11.05 20.19
N CYS A 58 -6.21 10.42 21.05
CA CYS A 58 -5.19 9.47 20.65
C CYS A 58 -5.80 8.26 19.92
N LEU A 59 -6.88 7.67 20.47
CA LEU A 59 -7.55 6.54 19.82
C LEU A 59 -8.14 6.95 18.47
N TYR A 60 -8.80 8.10 18.40
CA TYR A 60 -9.37 8.61 17.16
C TYR A 60 -8.30 8.80 16.07
N TYR A 61 -7.16 9.40 16.39
CA TYR A 61 -6.06 9.58 15.42
C TYR A 61 -5.47 8.26 14.94
N VAL A 62 -5.30 7.29 15.84
CA VAL A 62 -4.82 5.95 15.46
C VAL A 62 -5.81 5.27 14.51
N GLU A 63 -7.11 5.36 14.79
CA GLU A 63 -8.13 4.77 13.93
C GLU A 63 -8.18 5.42 12.55
N ILE A 64 -8.14 6.75 12.45
CA ILE A 64 -8.05 7.42 11.15
C ILE A 64 -6.80 6.93 10.38
N GLY A 65 -5.67 6.80 11.08
CA GLY A 65 -4.42 6.35 10.47
C GLY A 65 -4.53 4.96 9.84
N ILE A 66 -5.33 4.08 10.43
CA ILE A 66 -5.60 2.74 9.91
C ILE A 66 -6.58 2.77 8.73
N LEU A 67 -7.60 3.63 8.80
CA LEU A 67 -8.73 3.65 7.88
C LEU A 67 -8.45 4.37 6.56
N ILE A 68 -7.54 5.35 6.55
CA ILE A 68 -7.17 6.06 5.31
C ILE A 68 -6.12 5.27 4.53
N ASN A 69 -5.25 4.51 5.21
CA ASN A 69 -4.08 3.90 4.59
C ASN A 69 -4.48 2.96 3.40
N PRO A 70 -4.05 3.27 2.16
CA PRO A 70 -4.38 2.50 0.96
C PRO A 70 -4.05 1.01 1.06
N SER A 71 -3.01 0.67 1.83
CA SER A 71 -2.56 -0.71 2.04
C SER A 71 -3.56 -1.55 2.84
N ASN A 72 -4.42 -0.91 3.64
CA ASN A 72 -5.45 -1.54 4.46
C ASN A 72 -6.86 -1.45 3.83
N ASN A 73 -7.02 -0.70 2.74
CA ASN A 73 -8.31 -0.37 2.12
C ASN A 73 -8.99 -1.52 1.35
N ALA A 74 -8.45 -2.74 1.38
CA ALA A 74 -9.08 -3.89 0.72
C ALA A 74 -10.49 -4.21 1.28
N ASN A 75 -10.83 -3.73 2.48
CA ASN A 75 -12.16 -3.85 3.11
C ASN A 75 -12.55 -2.58 3.90
N SER A 76 -12.29 -1.38 3.37
CA SER A 76 -12.72 -0.16 4.07
C SER A 76 -14.25 -0.10 4.13
N PHE A 77 -14.79 0.06 5.35
CA PHE A 77 -16.23 0.25 5.57
C PHE A 77 -16.65 1.71 5.39
N LEU A 78 -15.70 2.63 5.22
CA LEU A 78 -15.96 4.02 4.90
C LEU A 78 -16.28 4.16 3.41
N SER A 79 -17.18 5.07 3.09
CA SER A 79 -17.43 5.49 1.72
C SER A 79 -16.25 6.31 1.17
N ASP A 80 -16.10 6.32 -0.16
CA ASP A 80 -15.11 7.17 -0.83
C ASP A 80 -15.24 8.66 -0.48
N ALA A 81 -16.46 9.11 -0.16
CA ALA A 81 -16.71 10.49 0.25
C ALA A 81 -16.15 10.78 1.65
N GLU A 82 -16.35 9.86 2.61
CA GLU A 82 -15.79 9.97 3.97
C GLU A 82 -14.26 9.93 3.94
N ILE A 83 -13.67 9.04 3.15
CA ILE A 83 -12.21 8.97 2.99
C ILE A 83 -11.67 10.29 2.44
N LYS A 84 -12.26 10.82 1.36
CA LYS A 84 -11.84 12.11 0.78
C LYS A 84 -11.98 13.27 1.76
N GLN A 85 -13.03 13.26 2.58
CA GLN A 85 -13.22 14.28 3.60
C GLN A 85 -12.10 14.20 4.65
N LEU A 86 -11.81 13.01 5.18
CA LEU A 86 -10.74 12.82 6.15
C LEU A 86 -9.36 13.20 5.56
N GLU A 87 -9.10 12.84 4.30
CA GLU A 87 -7.88 13.26 3.59
C GLU A 87 -7.77 14.79 3.47
N ALA A 88 -8.87 15.47 3.14
CA ALA A 88 -8.90 16.93 3.06
C ALA A 88 -8.60 17.56 4.43
N THR A 89 -9.24 17.07 5.50
CA THR A 89 -9.00 17.48 6.88
C THR A 89 -7.52 17.35 7.27
N LEU A 90 -6.86 16.26 6.86
CA LEU A 90 -5.42 16.06 7.10
C LEU A 90 -4.53 17.04 6.33
N ARG A 91 -4.83 17.25 5.04
CA ARG A 91 -4.06 18.17 4.18
C ARG A 91 -4.15 19.60 4.70
N GLU A 92 -5.32 20.03 5.13
CA GLU A 92 -5.59 21.41 5.56
C GLU A 92 -5.16 21.72 7.01
N SER A 93 -4.59 20.77 7.75
CA SER A 93 -4.18 20.95 9.17
C SER A 93 -5.32 21.20 10.16
N GLN A 94 -6.58 20.95 9.78
CA GLN A 94 -7.74 21.29 10.59
C GLN A 94 -7.72 20.68 12.00
N TYR A 95 -7.12 19.49 12.18
CA TYR A 95 -6.95 18.89 13.49
C TYR A 95 -6.03 19.69 14.40
N LEU A 96 -4.92 20.22 13.87
CA LEU A 96 -4.00 21.03 14.65
C LEU A 96 -4.65 22.36 15.03
N ASP A 97 -5.38 22.98 14.09
CA ASP A 97 -6.10 24.23 14.34
C ASP A 97 -7.14 24.06 15.44
N LYS A 98 -7.94 22.99 15.38
CA LYS A 98 -8.95 22.65 16.40
C LYS A 98 -8.33 22.40 17.79
N LEU A 99 -7.14 21.81 17.85
CA LEU A 99 -6.41 21.64 19.11
C LEU A 99 -5.91 22.98 19.64
N CYS A 100 -5.32 23.82 18.80
CA CYS A 100 -4.90 25.16 19.19
C CYS A 100 -6.07 26.01 19.69
N GLU A 101 -7.24 25.91 19.06
CA GLU A 101 -8.47 26.56 19.54
C GLU A 101 -8.90 26.05 20.92
N SER A 102 -8.77 24.75 21.18
CA SER A 102 -9.24 24.12 22.43
C SER A 102 -8.28 24.31 23.61
N PHE A 103 -6.97 24.26 23.35
CA PHE A 103 -5.91 24.44 24.35
C PHE A 103 -5.36 25.87 24.41
N GLY A 104 -5.84 26.76 23.54
CA GLY A 104 -5.43 28.16 23.41
C GLY A 104 -4.13 28.37 22.63
N ASP A 105 -3.10 27.55 22.85
CA ASP A 105 -1.84 27.59 22.11
C ASP A 105 -1.17 26.20 22.04
N ILE A 106 -0.26 26.03 21.08
CA ILE A 106 0.48 24.80 20.83
C ILE A 106 1.28 24.31 22.05
N ASN A 107 1.77 25.23 22.89
CA ASN A 107 2.54 24.89 24.08
C ASN A 107 1.71 24.17 25.16
N HIS A 108 0.40 24.45 25.17
CA HIS A 108 -0.56 23.86 26.11
C HIS A 108 -1.13 22.53 25.61
N ILE A 109 -0.95 22.19 24.34
CA ILE A 109 -1.38 20.90 23.82
C ILE A 109 -0.50 19.80 24.47
N PRO A 110 -1.12 18.74 25.03
CA PRO A 110 -0.38 17.60 25.56
C PRO A 110 0.48 16.96 24.47
N SER A 111 1.75 16.74 24.76
CA SER A 111 2.71 16.30 23.74
C SER A 111 2.39 14.91 23.18
N GLU A 112 1.70 14.06 23.95
CA GLU A 112 1.17 12.78 23.47
C GLU A 112 0.17 12.98 22.31
N VAL A 113 -0.71 13.99 22.42
CA VAL A 113 -1.70 14.32 21.39
C VAL A 113 -0.98 14.85 20.14
N LEU A 114 -0.01 15.76 20.32
CA LEU A 114 0.81 16.27 19.21
C LEU A 114 1.56 15.14 18.51
N TYR A 115 2.22 14.27 19.27
CA TYR A 115 2.95 13.14 18.73
C TYR A 115 2.05 12.22 17.90
N ASN A 116 0.88 11.83 18.42
CA ASN A 116 -0.05 10.96 17.71
C ASN A 116 -0.67 11.63 16.47
N LEU A 117 -0.95 12.94 16.52
CA LEU A 117 -1.43 13.68 15.36
C LEU A 117 -0.38 13.72 14.23
N PHE A 118 0.88 13.92 14.58
CA PHE A 118 1.95 13.98 13.60
C PHE A 118 2.35 12.59 13.07
N LEU A 119 2.21 11.54 13.88
CA LEU A 119 2.24 10.16 13.39
C LEU A 119 1.12 9.90 12.38
N LEU A 120 -0.10 10.39 12.64
CA LEU A 120 -1.21 10.27 11.70
C LEU A 120 -0.88 10.92 10.35
N TYR A 121 -0.29 12.12 10.34
CA TYR A 121 0.17 12.76 9.10
C TYR A 121 1.25 11.93 8.39
N SER A 122 2.17 11.34 9.15
CA SER A 122 3.33 10.61 8.61
C SER A 122 2.94 9.24 8.03
N VAL A 123 2.06 8.49 8.68
CA VAL A 123 1.56 7.20 8.19
C VAL A 123 0.73 7.37 6.91
N ASN A 124 0.15 8.55 6.70
CA ASN A 124 -0.60 8.89 5.48
C ASN A 124 0.20 9.83 4.56
N GLY A 125 1.52 9.62 4.46
CA GLY A 125 2.42 10.44 3.64
C GLY A 125 2.06 10.50 2.14
N ASP A 126 1.33 9.50 1.62
CA ASP A 126 0.78 9.56 0.25
C ASP A 126 -0.26 10.68 0.09
N VAL A 127 -0.97 11.00 1.18
CA VAL A 127 -1.96 12.08 1.26
C VAL A 127 -1.28 13.41 1.60
N VAL A 128 -0.28 13.37 2.47
CA VAL A 128 0.50 14.54 2.91
C VAL A 128 1.93 14.41 2.41
N ASN A 129 2.21 14.99 1.23
CA ASN A 129 3.55 15.01 0.62
C ASN A 129 4.65 15.34 1.66
N ILE A 130 5.77 14.62 1.62
CA ILE A 130 6.89 14.77 2.56
C ILE A 130 7.34 16.22 2.79
N ASN A 131 7.32 17.08 1.75
CA ASN A 131 7.67 18.49 1.89
C ASN A 131 6.63 19.29 2.65
N ALA A 132 5.34 18.99 2.45
CA ALA A 132 4.25 19.60 3.20
C ALA A 132 4.26 19.13 4.65
N LEU A 133 4.53 17.84 4.89
CA LEU A 133 4.70 17.27 6.22
C LEU A 133 5.87 17.93 6.95
N LYS A 134 7.03 18.01 6.30
CA LYS A 134 8.22 18.69 6.82
C LYS A 134 7.91 20.13 7.23
N LYS A 135 7.20 20.88 6.37
CA LYS A 135 6.77 22.25 6.70
C LYS A 135 5.88 22.29 7.95
N LYS A 136 4.88 21.41 8.06
CA LYS A 136 4.01 21.33 9.26
C LYS A 136 4.80 21.05 10.54
N TYR A 137 5.83 20.21 10.46
CA TYR A 137 6.73 19.96 11.58
C TYR A 137 7.52 21.21 11.96
N TYR A 138 8.15 21.90 11.01
CA TYR A 138 8.89 23.15 11.29
C TYR A 138 7.99 24.20 11.92
N ASP A 139 6.85 24.50 11.28
CA ASP A 139 5.89 25.51 11.75
C ASP A 139 5.38 25.22 13.18
N THR A 140 5.47 23.96 13.61
CA THR A 140 5.10 23.48 14.96
C THR A 140 6.27 23.55 15.93
N ILE A 141 7.44 23.02 15.54
CA ILE A 141 8.64 22.95 16.38
C ILE A 141 9.15 24.33 16.76
N GLU A 142 9.06 25.31 15.85
CA GLU A 142 9.46 26.70 16.11
C GLU A 142 8.61 27.38 17.19
N LYS A 143 7.36 26.95 17.37
CA LYS A 143 6.42 27.53 18.34
C LYS A 143 6.49 26.87 19.71
N ILE A 144 7.12 25.70 19.81
CA ILE A 144 7.24 24.95 21.07
C ILE A 144 8.39 25.50 21.90
N ASN A 145 8.11 25.82 23.16
CA ASN A 145 9.15 26.14 24.13
C ASN A 145 9.75 24.86 24.74
N TRP A 146 10.82 24.38 24.09
CA TRP A 146 11.50 23.13 24.45
C TRP A 146 12.12 23.09 25.84
N HIS A 147 12.39 24.25 26.46
CA HIS A 147 12.94 24.31 27.81
C HIS A 147 11.98 23.76 28.87
N TYR A 148 10.67 23.81 28.62
CA TYR A 148 9.65 23.27 29.53
C TYR A 148 9.23 21.83 29.21
N LYS A 149 9.88 21.18 28.24
CA LYS A 149 9.51 19.86 27.73
C LYS A 149 10.61 18.81 27.90
N THR A 150 11.68 19.12 28.63
CA THR A 150 12.89 18.28 28.75
C THR A 150 12.65 16.90 29.34
N ASP A 151 11.69 16.78 30.25
CA ASP A 151 11.36 15.51 30.94
C ASP A 151 10.21 14.75 30.27
N ASP A 152 9.61 15.30 29.22
CA ASP A 152 8.46 14.70 28.57
C ASP A 152 8.86 13.75 27.42
N ILE A 153 8.58 12.47 27.65
CA ILE A 153 8.90 11.38 26.73
C ILE A 153 8.27 11.59 25.35
N PHE A 154 7.07 12.16 25.27
CA PHE A 154 6.39 12.34 23.99
C PHE A 154 6.95 13.51 23.19
N SER A 155 7.39 14.60 23.85
CA SER A 155 8.14 15.68 23.18
C SER A 155 9.42 15.17 22.57
N LYS A 156 10.15 14.31 23.29
CA LYS A 156 11.36 13.67 22.77
C LYS A 156 11.06 12.78 21.57
N LYS A 157 10.07 11.89 21.66
CA LYS A 157 9.65 11.04 20.54
C LYS A 157 9.19 11.83 19.32
N PHE A 158 8.47 12.93 19.54
CA PHE A 158 8.01 13.80 18.47
C PHE A 158 9.18 14.45 17.72
N LEU A 159 10.15 15.00 18.46
CA LEU A 159 11.32 15.62 17.85
C LEU A 159 12.25 14.58 17.21
N ASP A 160 12.49 13.46 17.87
CA ASP A 160 13.28 12.34 17.34
C ASP A 160 12.69 11.83 16.02
N TYR A 161 11.36 11.72 15.93
CA TYR A 161 10.72 11.29 14.69
C TYR A 161 10.99 12.26 13.53
N PHE A 162 10.92 13.57 13.80
CA PHE A 162 11.24 14.58 12.80
C PHE A 162 12.72 14.54 12.38
N VAL A 163 13.63 14.46 13.34
CA VAL A 163 15.09 14.52 13.16
C VAL A 163 15.64 13.26 12.48
N PHE A 164 15.15 12.08 12.86
CA PHE A 164 15.71 10.80 12.40
C PHE A 164 14.93 10.15 11.26
N HIS A 165 13.69 10.57 10.99
CA HIS A 165 12.90 10.02 9.90
C HIS A 165 12.57 11.07 8.83
N ILE A 166 11.86 12.14 9.20
CA ILE A 166 11.32 13.10 8.22
C ILE A 166 12.43 13.89 7.50
N LEU A 167 13.37 14.46 8.25
CA LEU A 167 14.46 15.24 7.64
C LEU A 167 15.40 14.36 6.78
N PRO A 168 15.87 13.19 7.24
CA PRO A 168 16.66 12.26 6.41
C PRO A 168 15.93 11.80 5.14
N GLU A 169 14.62 11.52 5.23
CA GLU A 169 13.81 11.14 4.06
C GLU A 169 13.73 12.28 3.04
N ALA A 170 13.60 13.53 3.50
CA ALA A 170 13.67 14.73 2.66
C ALA A 170 15.10 15.04 2.16
N GLY A 171 16.15 14.42 2.75
CA GLY A 171 17.55 14.66 2.43
C GLY A 171 18.22 15.81 3.21
N ASP A 172 17.54 16.36 4.21
CA ASP A 172 17.96 17.55 4.98
C ASP A 172 18.77 17.17 6.22
N PHE A 173 19.90 16.48 6.04
CA PHE A 173 20.73 16.00 7.15
C PHE A 173 21.41 17.11 7.95
N GLU A 174 21.78 18.21 7.29
CA GLU A 174 22.44 19.33 7.98
C GLU A 174 21.47 20.05 8.92
N GLU A 175 20.18 20.15 8.55
CA GLU A 175 19.20 20.66 9.50
C GLU A 175 19.01 19.69 10.67
N ALA A 176 18.90 18.39 10.40
CA ALA A 176 18.75 17.41 11.47
C ALA A 176 19.91 17.52 12.48
N ARG A 177 21.14 17.73 12.00
CA ARG A 177 22.30 17.99 12.85
C ARG A 177 22.16 19.30 13.62
N TYR A 178 21.76 20.38 12.95
CA TYR A 178 21.55 21.68 13.60
C TYR A 178 20.53 21.59 14.75
N ILE A 179 19.40 20.91 14.55
CA ILE A 179 18.39 20.70 15.59
C ILE A 179 18.96 19.90 16.76
N ILE A 180 19.75 18.85 16.51
CA ILE A 180 20.42 18.06 17.57
C ILE A 180 21.37 18.94 18.39
N GLU A 181 22.11 19.84 17.75
CA GLU A 181 23.09 20.69 18.44
C GLU A 181 22.42 21.80 19.26
N GLN A 182 21.31 22.36 18.78
CA GLN A 182 20.68 23.54 19.39
C GLN A 182 19.54 23.21 20.36
N ASN A 183 18.83 22.10 20.18
CA ASN A 183 17.62 21.83 20.96
C ASN A 183 17.95 21.25 22.35
N PRO A 184 17.38 21.80 23.44
CA PRO A 184 17.70 21.37 24.81
C PRO A 184 17.38 19.88 25.07
N LEU A 185 16.48 19.26 24.31
CA LEU A 185 16.17 17.82 24.39
C LEU A 185 17.33 16.89 24.02
N TYR A 186 18.37 17.40 23.35
CA TYR A 186 19.56 16.63 22.98
C TYR A 186 20.80 17.05 23.76
N SER A 187 20.70 18.05 24.65
CA SER A 187 21.86 18.64 25.35
C SER A 187 22.77 17.58 26.03
N SER A 188 22.20 16.50 26.55
CA SER A 188 22.92 15.38 27.18
C SER A 188 23.34 14.26 26.23
N SER A 189 22.86 14.26 24.98
CA SER A 189 22.99 13.17 24.00
C SER A 189 23.42 13.61 22.59
N VAL A 190 23.89 14.86 22.42
CA VAL A 190 24.33 15.43 21.13
C VAL A 190 25.24 14.47 20.36
N GLY A 191 26.28 13.94 21.02
CA GLY A 191 27.24 13.03 20.40
C GLY A 191 26.61 11.73 19.90
N SER A 192 25.83 11.05 20.75
CA SER A 192 25.16 9.80 20.37
C SER A 192 24.10 10.00 19.28
N SER A 193 23.34 11.10 19.35
CA SER A 193 22.31 11.43 18.36
C SER A 193 22.91 11.81 17.01
N THR A 194 24.05 12.50 17.00
CA THR A 194 24.78 12.80 15.76
C THR A 194 25.35 11.52 15.12
N GLU A 195 25.86 10.59 15.93
CA GLU A 195 26.34 9.29 15.43
C GLU A 195 25.19 8.46 14.83
N GLU A 196 24.01 8.48 15.47
CA GLU A 196 22.80 7.85 14.94
C GLU A 196 22.38 8.45 13.59
N LEU A 197 22.40 9.78 13.47
CA LEU A 197 22.10 10.47 12.22
C LEU A 197 23.06 10.07 11.09
N GLU A 198 24.37 9.93 11.36
CA GLU A 198 25.36 9.47 10.38
C GLU A 198 25.14 8.01 9.96
N LYS A 199 24.73 7.14 10.89
CA LYS A 199 24.34 5.76 10.57
C LYS A 199 23.13 5.74 9.63
N ILE A 200 22.13 6.57 9.90
CA ILE A 200 20.93 6.69 9.04
C ILE A 200 21.31 7.21 7.66
N LYS A 201 22.13 8.26 7.58
CA LYS A 201 22.63 8.81 6.31
C LYS A 201 23.35 7.75 5.49
N SER A 202 24.30 7.04 6.10
CA SER A 202 25.05 5.97 5.46
C SER A 202 24.15 4.83 4.96
N SER A 203 23.13 4.46 5.74
CA SER A 203 22.13 3.46 5.37
C SER A 203 21.29 3.89 4.17
N LEU A 204 20.78 5.13 4.19
CA LEU A 204 19.97 5.69 3.09
C LEU A 204 20.79 5.84 1.80
N GLU A 205 22.05 6.29 1.89
CA GLU A 205 22.95 6.35 0.73
C GLU A 205 23.21 4.97 0.14
N ARG A 206 23.38 3.94 0.98
CA ARG A 206 23.53 2.56 0.55
C ARG A 206 22.27 2.05 -0.14
N GLN A 207 21.09 2.28 0.45
CA GLN A 207 19.81 1.91 -0.15
C GLN A 207 19.61 2.57 -1.51
N ARG A 208 19.90 3.88 -1.62
CA ARG A 208 19.82 4.62 -2.90
C ARG A 208 20.78 4.06 -3.95
N LYS A 209 22.00 3.65 -3.57
CA LYS A 209 22.96 2.99 -4.49
C LYS A 209 22.46 1.63 -4.95
N GLU A 210 21.94 0.81 -4.03
CA GLU A 210 21.39 -0.52 -4.33
C GLU A 210 20.15 -0.43 -5.23
N GLU A 211 19.29 0.56 -5.01
CA GLU A 211 18.11 0.83 -5.83
C GLU A 211 18.50 1.34 -7.23
N ALA A 212 19.46 2.26 -7.33
CA ALA A 212 19.98 2.73 -8.61
C ALA A 212 20.60 1.59 -9.43
N GLU A 213 21.32 0.67 -8.80
CA GLU A 213 21.87 -0.51 -9.47
C GLU A 213 20.77 -1.48 -9.93
N ARG A 214 19.74 -1.70 -9.09
CA ARG A 214 18.57 -2.52 -9.44
C ARG A 214 17.82 -1.93 -10.64
N ASN A 215 17.60 -0.63 -10.66
CA ASN A 215 16.91 0.07 -11.75
C ASN A 215 17.73 -0.02 -13.05
N ARG A 216 19.05 0.17 -12.99
CA ARG A 216 19.94 -0.05 -14.15
C ARG A 216 19.85 -1.47 -14.69
N LYS A 217 19.85 -2.50 -13.84
CA LYS A 217 19.70 -3.91 -14.25
C LYS A 217 18.34 -4.18 -14.90
N LEU A 218 17.26 -3.57 -14.38
CA LEU A 218 15.92 -3.68 -14.95
C LEU A 218 15.84 -3.01 -16.34
N GLU A 219 16.41 -1.82 -16.49
CA GLU A 219 16.48 -1.11 -17.78
C GLU A 219 17.32 -1.88 -18.81
N GLU A 220 18.47 -2.43 -18.42
CA GLU A 220 19.28 -3.26 -19.31
C GLU A 220 18.53 -4.53 -19.74
N LYS A 221 17.78 -5.15 -18.84
CA LYS A 221 16.94 -6.31 -19.14
C LYS A 221 15.81 -5.93 -20.10
N GLN A 222 15.15 -4.79 -19.91
CA GLN A 222 14.15 -4.28 -20.85
C GLN A 222 14.75 -4.00 -22.23
N LYS A 223 15.90 -3.31 -22.31
CA LYS A 223 16.59 -3.06 -23.60
C LYS A 223 17.02 -4.35 -24.30
N LYS A 224 17.46 -5.37 -23.55
CA LYS A 224 17.76 -6.71 -24.10
C LYS A 224 16.51 -7.41 -24.64
N LEU A 225 15.38 -7.32 -23.95
CA LEU A 225 14.10 -7.86 -24.42
C LEU A 225 13.59 -7.13 -25.67
N GLU A 226 13.69 -5.80 -25.72
CA GLU A 226 13.31 -4.99 -26.89
C GLU A 226 14.18 -5.28 -28.12
N SER A 227 15.49 -5.40 -27.93
CA SER A 227 16.42 -5.74 -29.02
C SER A 227 16.23 -7.18 -29.53
N GLN A 228 15.94 -8.15 -28.65
CA GLN A 228 15.55 -9.51 -29.05
C GLN A 228 14.23 -9.53 -29.82
N ASN A 229 13.23 -8.77 -29.35
CA ASN A 229 11.94 -8.65 -30.03
C ASN A 229 12.09 -7.99 -31.41
N SER A 230 12.95 -6.99 -31.55
CA SER A 230 13.24 -6.32 -32.82
C SER A 230 13.94 -7.26 -33.81
N ARG A 231 14.95 -8.01 -33.35
CA ARG A 231 15.62 -9.04 -34.18
C ARG A 231 14.68 -10.18 -34.58
N SER A 232 13.78 -10.60 -33.69
CA SER A 232 12.76 -11.61 -34.01
C SER A 232 11.76 -11.09 -35.05
N LYS A 233 11.35 -9.82 -34.97
CA LYS A 233 10.49 -9.18 -35.99
C LYS A 233 11.20 -9.09 -37.35
N GLU A 234 12.48 -8.73 -37.38
CA GLU A 234 13.27 -8.72 -38.62
C GLU A 234 13.45 -10.12 -39.22
N GLN A 235 13.74 -11.14 -38.41
CA GLN A 235 13.85 -12.52 -38.88
C GLN A 235 12.52 -13.03 -39.43
N LYS A 236 11.38 -12.74 -38.77
CA LYS A 236 10.05 -13.05 -39.29
C LYS A 236 9.79 -12.33 -40.62
N SER A 237 10.11 -11.05 -40.72
CA SER A 237 9.99 -10.26 -41.97
C SER A 237 10.82 -10.86 -43.12
N LYS A 238 12.08 -11.23 -42.86
CA LYS A 238 12.95 -11.90 -43.85
C LYS A 238 12.40 -13.27 -44.25
N HIS A 239 11.87 -14.04 -43.30
CA HIS A 239 11.24 -15.33 -43.59
C HIS A 239 9.95 -15.18 -44.43
N TYR A 240 9.13 -14.17 -44.16
CA TYR A 240 7.95 -13.85 -44.97
C TYR A 240 8.33 -13.42 -46.39
N LYS A 241 9.38 -12.63 -46.59
CA LYS A 241 9.89 -12.27 -47.92
C LYS A 241 10.38 -13.51 -48.69
N SER A 242 11.17 -14.37 -48.05
CA SER A 242 11.65 -15.62 -48.65
C SER A 242 10.51 -16.58 -49.02
N LEU A 243 9.47 -16.71 -48.19
CA LEU A 243 8.28 -17.52 -48.50
C LEU A 243 7.48 -16.96 -49.69
N ASN A 244 7.42 -15.64 -49.85
CA ASN A 244 6.78 -15.01 -51.00
C ASN A 244 7.59 -15.19 -52.29
N GLU A 245 8.92 -15.15 -52.21
CA GLU A 245 9.80 -15.45 -53.34
C GLU A 245 9.69 -16.94 -53.75
N LEU A 246 9.65 -17.87 -52.78
CA LEU A 246 9.42 -19.29 -53.02
C LEU A 246 8.03 -19.59 -53.61
N ARG A 247 7.01 -18.78 -53.28
CA ARG A 247 5.69 -18.86 -53.94
C ARG A 247 5.72 -18.32 -55.36
N LYS A 248 6.48 -17.25 -55.63
CA LYS A 248 6.65 -16.73 -56.99
C LYS A 248 7.40 -17.70 -57.88
N THR A 249 8.43 -18.40 -57.38
CA THR A 249 9.12 -19.43 -58.17
C THR A 249 8.25 -20.67 -58.39
N LYS A 250 7.45 -21.10 -57.40
CA LYS A 250 6.47 -22.19 -57.61
C LYS A 250 5.39 -21.85 -58.65
N LEU A 251 4.92 -20.60 -58.70
CA LEU A 251 3.96 -20.17 -59.71
C LEU A 251 4.56 -20.04 -61.12
N ILE A 252 5.89 -19.99 -61.25
CA ILE A 252 6.59 -19.97 -62.54
C ILE A 252 6.89 -21.40 -63.01
N ASP A 253 7.08 -22.36 -62.09
CA ASP A 253 7.29 -23.78 -62.42
C ASP A 253 5.98 -24.61 -62.54
N ASP A 254 4.84 -24.12 -62.04
CA ASP A 254 3.55 -24.85 -62.09
C ASP A 254 2.67 -24.50 -63.32
N ASP A 255 3.15 -23.71 -64.30
CA ASP A 255 2.38 -23.41 -65.53
C ASP A 255 2.47 -24.52 -66.60
N ASN A 256 3.00 -25.70 -66.25
CA ASN A 256 3.05 -26.89 -67.11
C ASN A 256 2.92 -28.19 -66.30
N SER A 257 1.74 -28.46 -65.75
CA SER A 257 1.34 -29.84 -65.40
C SER A 257 -0.13 -29.89 -64.98
N GLU A 258 -1.00 -30.25 -65.93
CA GLU A 258 -2.32 -30.79 -65.61
C GLU A 258 -2.22 -31.99 -64.67
N SER A 259 -3.15 -32.03 -63.72
CA SER A 259 -3.92 -33.22 -63.31
C SER A 259 -3.92 -33.58 -61.82
N LYS A 260 -5.17 -33.79 -61.37
CA LYS A 260 -5.66 -34.70 -60.32
C LYS A 260 -5.52 -34.28 -58.86
N GLU A 261 -6.67 -33.82 -58.37
CA GLU A 261 -7.20 -34.12 -57.04
C GLU A 261 -6.80 -35.52 -56.54
N LYS A 262 -6.33 -35.59 -55.29
CA LYS A 262 -6.81 -36.58 -54.33
C LYS A 262 -6.54 -36.15 -52.89
N ASN A 263 -7.65 -36.17 -52.14
CA ASN A 263 -7.75 -36.19 -50.69
C ASN A 263 -6.54 -36.79 -49.96
N LEU A 264 -6.05 -36.08 -48.95
CA LEU A 264 -5.48 -36.66 -47.74
C LEU A 264 -5.65 -35.68 -46.57
N GLN A 265 -6.71 -35.92 -45.79
CA GLN A 265 -6.77 -35.53 -44.39
C GLN A 265 -5.56 -36.13 -43.67
N ASN A 266 -4.52 -35.32 -43.48
CA ASN A 266 -3.52 -35.59 -42.44
C ASN A 266 -3.71 -34.54 -41.36
N VAL A 267 -4.39 -34.94 -40.29
CA VAL A 267 -4.39 -34.22 -39.02
C VAL A 267 -2.93 -34.07 -38.61
N ASN A 268 -2.42 -32.85 -38.75
CA ASN A 268 -1.01 -32.53 -38.72
C ASN A 268 -0.51 -32.60 -37.26
N THR A 269 -0.18 -33.79 -36.77
CA THR A 269 0.46 -34.05 -35.47
C THR A 269 1.76 -33.28 -35.31
N ASN A 270 2.45 -32.98 -36.42
CA ASN A 270 3.63 -32.11 -36.41
C ASN A 270 3.31 -30.68 -35.95
N SER A 271 2.10 -30.15 -36.16
CA SER A 271 1.73 -28.82 -35.67
C SER A 271 1.58 -28.78 -34.14
N LEU A 272 1.11 -29.88 -33.53
CA LEU A 272 1.02 -30.03 -32.07
C LEU A 272 2.39 -30.26 -31.45
N VAL A 273 3.24 -31.09 -32.07
CA VAL A 273 4.63 -31.29 -31.62
C VAL A 273 5.41 -29.98 -31.70
N THR A 274 5.22 -29.18 -32.74
CA THR A 274 5.89 -27.87 -32.88
C THR A 274 5.39 -26.86 -31.85
N ARG A 275 4.09 -26.86 -31.53
CA ARG A 275 3.51 -26.03 -30.45
C ARG A 275 4.00 -26.46 -29.07
N ILE A 276 4.13 -27.76 -28.81
CA ILE A 276 4.67 -28.30 -27.56
C ILE A 276 6.16 -27.97 -27.43
N LYS A 277 6.95 -28.11 -28.50
CA LYS A 277 8.37 -27.76 -28.51
C LYS A 277 8.59 -26.26 -28.27
N TYR A 278 7.72 -25.42 -28.81
CA TYR A 278 7.71 -23.97 -28.57
C TYR A 278 7.35 -23.64 -27.11
N LEU A 279 6.33 -24.30 -26.55
CA LEU A 279 5.96 -24.15 -25.13
C LEU A 279 7.09 -24.61 -24.21
N ILE A 280 7.73 -25.75 -24.49
CA ILE A 280 8.87 -26.25 -23.71
C ILE A 280 10.05 -25.27 -23.78
N HIS A 281 10.31 -24.66 -24.94
CA HIS A 281 11.36 -23.65 -25.08
C HIS A 281 11.03 -22.35 -24.32
N LEU A 282 9.76 -21.92 -24.33
CA LEU A 282 9.27 -20.78 -23.54
C LEU A 282 9.39 -21.03 -22.04
N ILE A 283 9.09 -22.25 -21.59
CA ILE A 283 9.21 -22.67 -20.20
C ILE A 283 10.68 -22.76 -19.78
N HIS A 284 11.56 -23.30 -20.63
CA HIS A 284 12.99 -23.43 -20.33
C HIS A 284 13.67 -22.06 -20.13
N ASN A 285 13.29 -21.05 -20.93
CA ASN A 285 13.80 -19.68 -20.75
C ASN A 285 13.22 -18.96 -19.52
N HIS A 286 12.04 -19.35 -19.02
CA HIS A 286 11.42 -18.71 -17.85
C HIS A 286 11.76 -19.37 -16.51
N VAL A 287 12.08 -20.67 -16.50
CA VAL A 287 12.43 -21.41 -15.27
C VAL A 287 13.83 -21.04 -14.74
N ASN A 288 14.73 -20.53 -15.59
CA ASN A 288 16.07 -20.13 -15.16
C ASN A 288 16.14 -18.85 -14.31
N GLU A 289 15.05 -18.06 -14.20
CA GLU A 289 15.06 -16.81 -13.43
C GLU A 289 14.24 -16.83 -12.14
N ASN A 290 13.34 -17.80 -11.93
CA ASN A 290 12.60 -17.97 -10.67
C ASN A 290 12.08 -19.43 -10.56
N SER A 291 12.92 -20.33 -10.02
CA SER A 291 12.73 -21.78 -10.15
C SER A 291 11.61 -22.38 -9.30
N ILE A 292 11.12 -21.72 -8.24
CA ILE A 292 10.13 -22.34 -7.32
C ILE A 292 8.69 -21.88 -7.59
N GLN A 293 8.46 -20.59 -7.85
CA GLN A 293 7.11 -20.05 -8.05
C GLN A 293 6.53 -20.44 -9.41
N SER A 294 7.37 -20.56 -10.43
CA SER A 294 6.98 -20.96 -11.79
C SER A 294 6.57 -22.43 -11.87
N ILE A 295 7.23 -23.31 -11.10
CA ILE A 295 6.89 -24.75 -11.00
C ILE A 295 5.55 -24.92 -10.28
N GLY A 296 5.28 -24.13 -9.24
CA GLY A 296 4.00 -24.13 -8.52
C GLY A 296 2.83 -23.71 -9.42
N LEU A 297 2.98 -22.62 -10.17
CA LEU A 297 1.95 -22.15 -11.12
C LEU A 297 1.71 -23.16 -12.24
N MET A 298 2.77 -23.83 -12.72
CA MET A 298 2.67 -24.83 -13.78
C MET A 298 1.99 -26.12 -13.31
N LEU A 299 2.26 -26.58 -12.08
CA LEU A 299 1.52 -27.68 -11.44
C LEU A 299 0.05 -27.30 -11.26
N LEU A 300 -0.25 -26.05 -10.89
CA LEU A 300 -1.62 -25.57 -10.75
C LEU A 300 -2.35 -25.58 -12.10
N VAL A 301 -1.73 -25.08 -13.18
CA VAL A 301 -2.33 -25.04 -14.53
C VAL A 301 -2.44 -26.44 -15.17
N LEU A 302 -1.54 -27.38 -14.88
CA LEU A 302 -1.63 -28.76 -15.40
C LEU A 302 -2.63 -29.62 -14.61
N VAL A 303 -2.77 -29.41 -13.31
CA VAL A 303 -3.67 -30.19 -12.45
C VAL A 303 -5.11 -29.64 -12.49
N PHE A 304 -5.31 -28.33 -12.71
CA PHE A 304 -6.63 -27.72 -12.82
C PHE A 304 -7.56 -28.40 -13.85
N PRO A 305 -7.14 -28.65 -15.11
CA PRO A 305 -8.00 -29.28 -16.10
C PRO A 305 -8.24 -30.78 -15.85
N LEU A 306 -7.35 -31.46 -15.12
CA LEU A 306 -7.51 -32.87 -14.75
C LEU A 306 -8.50 -33.05 -13.59
N ILE A 307 -8.51 -32.14 -12.61
CA ILE A 307 -9.45 -32.18 -11.48
C ILE A 307 -10.84 -31.67 -11.90
N PHE A 308 -10.92 -30.64 -12.74
CA PHE A 308 -12.22 -30.10 -13.21
C PHE A 308 -12.98 -31.06 -14.13
N ARG A 309 -12.29 -31.87 -14.95
CA ARG A 309 -12.95 -32.86 -15.81
C ARG A 309 -13.57 -34.04 -15.05
N ARG A 310 -13.06 -34.39 -13.86
CA ARG A 310 -13.62 -35.50 -13.05
C ARG A 310 -14.74 -35.06 -12.10
N LYS A 311 -14.76 -33.80 -11.65
CA LYS A 311 -15.78 -33.30 -10.71
C LYS A 311 -16.98 -32.62 -11.37
N SER A 312 -16.88 -32.16 -12.62
CA SER A 312 -17.98 -31.48 -13.31
C SER A 312 -19.20 -32.37 -13.54
N ALA A 313 -19.04 -33.68 -13.74
CA ALA A 313 -20.17 -34.61 -13.93
C ALA A 313 -21.01 -34.81 -12.65
N GLN A 314 -20.38 -34.85 -11.47
CA GLN A 314 -21.10 -34.98 -10.18
C GLN A 314 -21.75 -33.66 -9.74
N ILE A 315 -21.15 -32.52 -10.06
CA ILE A 315 -21.69 -31.21 -9.69
C ILE A 315 -22.86 -30.85 -10.63
N LEU A 316 -22.78 -31.13 -11.94
CA LEU A 316 -23.90 -30.91 -12.87
C LEU A 316 -25.12 -31.79 -12.53
N GLY A 317 -24.90 -33.03 -12.08
CA GLY A 317 -25.98 -33.92 -11.62
C GLY A 317 -26.71 -33.35 -10.40
N LYS A 318 -25.96 -32.91 -9.38
CA LYS A 318 -26.54 -32.32 -8.16
C LYS A 318 -27.25 -30.99 -8.42
N LEU A 319 -26.76 -30.18 -9.35
CA LEU A 319 -27.41 -28.92 -9.74
C LEU A 319 -28.70 -29.17 -10.52
N LYS A 320 -28.71 -30.18 -11.40
CA LYS A 320 -29.93 -30.61 -12.10
C LYS A 320 -30.99 -31.16 -11.15
N ASP A 321 -30.60 -31.95 -10.13
CA ASP A 321 -31.54 -32.47 -9.13
C ASP A 321 -32.05 -31.39 -8.17
N THR A 322 -31.21 -30.41 -7.83
CA THR A 322 -31.62 -29.26 -6.99
C THR A 322 -32.56 -28.33 -7.74
N ILE A 323 -32.32 -28.06 -9.03
CA ILE A 323 -33.25 -27.31 -9.88
C ILE A 323 -34.56 -28.10 -10.05
N LYS A 324 -34.51 -29.43 -10.20
CA LYS A 324 -35.71 -30.26 -10.33
C LYS A 324 -36.52 -30.33 -9.03
N MET A 325 -35.88 -30.30 -7.86
CA MET A 325 -36.56 -30.12 -6.56
C MET A 325 -37.18 -28.74 -6.40
N ALA A 326 -36.44 -27.68 -6.74
CA ALA A 326 -36.93 -26.31 -6.64
C ALA A 326 -38.15 -26.07 -7.55
N VAL A 327 -38.16 -26.62 -8.76
CA VAL A 327 -39.31 -26.53 -9.68
C VAL A 327 -40.50 -27.37 -9.21
N LYS A 328 -40.26 -28.47 -8.47
CA LYS A 328 -41.34 -29.30 -7.90
C LYS A 328 -42.00 -28.67 -6.65
N ILE A 329 -41.34 -27.69 -6.03
CA ILE A 329 -41.87 -26.92 -4.88
C ILE A 329 -42.69 -25.70 -5.35
N SER A 330 -42.51 -25.23 -6.58
CA SER A 330 -43.29 -24.10 -7.15
C SER A 330 -44.59 -24.51 -7.88
N TYR A 331 -44.95 -25.79 -7.90
CA TYR A 331 -46.22 -26.30 -8.46
C TYR A 331 -46.91 -27.28 -7.49
N VAL A 332 -47.10 -26.83 -6.25
CA VAL A 332 -48.15 -27.31 -5.33
C VAL A 332 -48.81 -26.09 -4.71
#